data_AF-A5IMM5-F1
#
_entry.id   AF-A5IMM5-F1
#
_cell.length_a   1.000
_cell.length_b   1.000
_cell.length_c   1.000
_cell.angle_alpha   90.00
_cell.angle_beta   90.00
_cell.angle_gamma   90.00
#
_symmetry.space_group_name_H-M   'P 1'
#
loop_
_entity.id
_entity.type
_entity.pdbx_description
1 polymer ?
#
loop_
_entity_poly.entity_id
_entity_poly.type
_entity_poly.pdbx_seq_one_letter_code
_entity_poly.pdbx_strand_id
1 'polypeptide(L)'
;MALSLEEIKSLSKTNLDNAIDLFLDYMKKHPSDPELENVGEFLFAKKKLVEKHPSLSREIISEDFHGLLEKLRDTEEMFSEEESPLLEKIFPELKSFAEKLQDVEEFLSSPFFWKLGISLKIENPEKFAEDLVNRFLEDPFVFSFEVVEALSKVENAEEIAYHLVRKAKEIPLKEESYSYILRLFEVAHHLGYSETDELEEQIKKYFSISAKVNASGNVEEILDEYEQLTIPKEKLREKLAAVSKKSKVSEEKRGRYYPFLLVLLALPFLSARFRASFYRRIGMKKRAASIYLKLLQKQPENVKLRLKLARLYEEIGMHEEAMKEYEIIKKLS
;
A
#
# COMPACT_ATOMS: atom_id res chain seq x y z
N MET A 1 14.40 -41.47 -47.32
CA MET A 1 15.54 -40.86 -46.62
C MET A 1 15.20 -40.88 -45.14
N ALA A 2 16.14 -41.26 -44.27
CA ALA A 2 15.92 -41.10 -42.83
C ALA A 2 16.00 -39.59 -42.51
N LEU A 3 15.00 -39.06 -41.83
CA LEU A 3 15.02 -37.68 -41.35
C LEU A 3 16.11 -37.55 -40.27
N SER A 4 16.85 -36.47 -40.32
CA SER A 4 17.76 -36.05 -39.25
C SER A 4 16.97 -35.62 -38.01
N LEU A 5 17.64 -35.56 -36.85
CA LEU A 5 17.03 -35.09 -35.61
C LEU A 5 16.50 -33.65 -35.72
N GLU A 6 17.18 -32.77 -36.47
CA GLU A 6 16.71 -31.41 -36.75
C GLU A 6 15.43 -31.39 -37.61
N GLU A 7 15.35 -32.25 -38.63
CA GLU A 7 14.13 -32.37 -39.45
C GLU A 7 12.96 -32.94 -38.64
N ILE A 8 13.23 -33.89 -37.72
CA ILE A 8 12.24 -34.43 -36.79
C ILE A 8 11.75 -33.33 -35.83
N LYS A 9 12.68 -32.57 -35.24
CA LYS A 9 12.35 -31.43 -34.38
C LYS A 9 11.51 -30.40 -35.12
N SER A 10 11.86 -30.06 -36.36
CA SER A 10 11.11 -29.15 -37.21
C SER A 10 9.69 -29.67 -37.52
N LEU A 11 9.56 -30.96 -37.84
CA LEU A 11 8.27 -31.61 -38.08
C LEU A 11 7.33 -31.53 -36.85
N SER A 12 7.89 -31.58 -35.65
CA SER A 12 7.12 -31.48 -34.40
C SER A 12 6.32 -30.17 -34.28
N LYS A 13 6.62 -29.14 -35.08
CA LYS A 13 5.86 -27.88 -35.16
C LYS A 13 4.49 -28.01 -35.80
N THR A 14 4.26 -29.09 -36.53
CA THR A 14 3.03 -29.30 -37.30
C THR A 14 2.38 -30.65 -37.03
N ASN A 15 3.18 -31.67 -36.69
CA ASN A 15 2.70 -33.01 -36.39
C ASN A 15 3.57 -33.65 -35.30
N LEU A 16 3.22 -33.39 -34.05
CA LEU A 16 3.97 -33.84 -32.87
C LEU A 16 4.01 -35.37 -32.75
N ASP A 17 2.88 -36.05 -32.94
CA ASP A 17 2.81 -37.51 -32.82
C ASP A 17 3.72 -38.21 -33.84
N ASN A 18 3.67 -37.77 -35.10
CA ASN A 18 4.53 -38.31 -36.14
C ASN A 18 6.02 -38.01 -35.89
N ALA A 19 6.34 -36.82 -35.38
CA ALA A 19 7.71 -36.48 -35.00
C ALA A 19 8.24 -37.40 -33.88
N ILE A 20 7.39 -37.73 -32.89
CA ILE A 20 7.76 -38.65 -31.80
C ILE A 20 7.98 -40.07 -32.32
N ASP A 21 7.10 -40.57 -33.19
CA ASP A 21 7.26 -41.91 -33.78
C ASP A 21 8.58 -42.00 -34.57
N LEU A 22 8.87 -40.98 -35.39
CA LEU A 22 10.11 -40.89 -36.15
C LEU A 22 11.35 -40.77 -35.25
N PHE A 23 11.25 -40.02 -34.15
CA PHE A 23 12.31 -39.91 -33.15
C PHE A 23 12.62 -41.27 -32.49
N LEU A 24 11.58 -42.02 -32.07
CA LEU A 24 11.75 -43.33 -31.46
C LEU A 24 12.42 -44.32 -32.42
N ASP A 25 12.08 -44.27 -33.70
CA ASP A 25 12.71 -45.09 -34.74
C ASP A 25 14.14 -44.64 -35.08
N TYR A 26 14.42 -43.33 -35.00
CA TYR A 26 15.78 -42.79 -35.14
C TYR A 26 16.67 -43.28 -33.99
N MET A 27 16.20 -43.15 -32.74
CA MET A 27 16.91 -43.55 -31.53
C MET A 27 17.32 -45.03 -31.55
N LYS A 28 16.45 -45.93 -32.04
CA LYS A 28 16.77 -47.36 -32.18
C LYS A 28 17.93 -47.62 -33.16
N LYS A 29 18.06 -46.80 -34.20
CA LYS A 29 19.06 -46.94 -35.26
C LYS A 29 20.39 -46.25 -34.93
N HIS A 30 20.33 -45.20 -34.11
CA HIS A 30 21.48 -44.33 -33.79
C HIS A 30 21.64 -44.12 -32.28
N PRO A 31 21.76 -45.19 -31.46
CA PRO A 31 21.68 -45.09 -29.99
C PRO A 31 22.82 -44.32 -29.32
N SER A 32 23.88 -44.00 -30.06
CA SER A 32 25.06 -43.26 -29.56
C SER A 32 25.13 -41.82 -30.07
N ASP A 33 24.08 -41.33 -30.74
CA ASP A 33 24.02 -39.93 -31.18
C ASP A 33 23.85 -39.02 -29.93
N PRO A 34 24.77 -38.06 -29.70
CA PRO A 34 24.75 -37.22 -28.52
C PRO A 34 23.55 -36.27 -28.45
N GLU A 35 22.88 -35.96 -29.58
CA GLU A 35 21.74 -35.05 -29.62
C GLU A 35 20.41 -35.72 -29.25
N LEU A 36 20.41 -37.05 -29.05
CA LEU A 36 19.21 -37.79 -28.67
C LEU A 36 18.60 -37.29 -27.37
N GLU A 37 19.43 -36.96 -26.38
CA GLU A 37 18.96 -36.47 -25.09
C GLU A 37 18.25 -35.13 -25.25
N ASN A 38 18.91 -34.16 -25.90
CA ASN A 38 18.35 -32.82 -26.14
C ASN A 38 17.03 -32.87 -26.91
N VAL A 39 16.98 -33.61 -28.01
CA VAL A 39 15.76 -33.70 -28.86
C VAL A 39 14.68 -34.53 -28.19
N GLY A 40 15.06 -35.58 -27.46
CA GLY A 40 14.13 -36.40 -26.68
C GLY A 40 13.46 -35.61 -25.56
N GLU A 41 14.24 -34.85 -24.77
CA GLU A 41 13.71 -33.97 -23.73
C GLU A 41 12.76 -32.91 -24.30
N PHE A 42 13.13 -32.32 -25.44
CA PHE A 42 12.31 -31.33 -26.13
C PHE A 42 10.95 -31.90 -26.56
N LEU A 43 10.95 -33.05 -27.24
CA LEU A 43 9.71 -33.70 -27.69
C LEU A 43 8.86 -34.19 -26.50
N PHE A 44 9.51 -34.68 -25.45
CA PHE A 44 8.85 -35.07 -24.20
C PHE A 44 8.17 -33.86 -23.53
N ALA A 45 8.86 -32.72 -23.42
CA ALA A 45 8.31 -31.50 -22.87
C ALA A 45 7.06 -31.05 -23.64
N LYS A 46 7.14 -31.00 -24.98
CA LYS A 46 5.99 -30.66 -25.84
C LYS A 46 4.82 -31.59 -25.60
N LYS A 47 5.03 -32.91 -25.65
CA LYS A 47 3.97 -33.89 -25.44
C LYS A 47 3.30 -33.73 -24.07
N LYS A 48 4.10 -33.67 -23.01
CA LYS A 48 3.60 -33.57 -21.64
C LYS A 48 2.78 -32.30 -21.42
N LEU A 49 3.24 -31.16 -21.92
CA LEU A 49 2.53 -29.89 -21.76
C LEU A 49 1.27 -29.82 -22.62
N VAL A 50 1.27 -30.37 -23.84
CA VAL A 50 0.07 -30.48 -24.70
C VAL A 50 -1.00 -31.37 -24.06
N GLU A 51 -0.61 -32.52 -23.49
CA GLU A 51 -1.54 -33.43 -22.81
C GLU A 51 -2.18 -32.77 -21.57
N LYS A 52 -1.40 -31.98 -20.82
CA LYS A 52 -1.88 -31.33 -19.60
C LYS A 52 -2.63 -30.01 -19.85
N HIS A 53 -2.27 -29.27 -20.91
CA HIS A 53 -2.90 -28.01 -21.30
C HIS A 53 -3.45 -28.07 -22.74
N PRO A 54 -4.52 -28.84 -22.99
CA PRO A 54 -5.08 -29.00 -24.34
C PRO A 54 -5.48 -27.67 -25.00
N SER A 55 -5.92 -26.70 -24.19
CA SER A 55 -6.29 -25.36 -24.64
C SER A 55 -5.11 -24.61 -25.26
N LEU A 56 -3.87 -24.83 -24.79
CA LEU A 56 -2.63 -24.18 -25.23
C LEU A 56 -1.86 -25.00 -26.29
N SER A 57 -2.42 -26.12 -26.75
CA SER A 57 -1.72 -27.06 -27.63
C SER A 57 -1.15 -26.41 -28.89
N ARG A 58 -1.90 -25.47 -29.48
CA ARG A 58 -1.47 -24.80 -30.72
C ARG A 58 -0.17 -24.05 -30.49
N GLU A 59 -0.13 -23.21 -29.48
CA GLU A 59 1.01 -22.32 -29.17
C GLU A 59 2.24 -23.15 -28.74
N ILE A 60 2.03 -24.21 -27.96
CA ILE A 60 3.09 -25.15 -27.55
C ILE A 60 3.64 -25.92 -28.76
N ILE A 61 2.77 -26.45 -29.62
CA ILE A 61 3.19 -27.22 -30.80
C ILE A 61 3.92 -26.31 -31.79
N SER A 62 3.38 -25.14 -32.12
CA SER A 62 4.01 -24.24 -33.08
C SER A 62 5.22 -23.48 -32.52
N GLU A 63 5.52 -23.62 -31.23
CA GLU A 63 6.55 -22.86 -30.51
C GLU A 63 6.32 -21.33 -30.64
N ASP A 64 5.06 -20.91 -30.53
CA ASP A 64 4.67 -19.50 -30.60
C ASP A 64 4.60 -18.91 -29.18
N PHE A 65 5.74 -18.40 -28.70
CA PHE A 65 5.84 -17.82 -27.35
C PHE A 65 4.95 -16.59 -27.19
N HIS A 66 4.87 -15.73 -28.21
CA HIS A 66 4.03 -14.54 -28.15
C HIS A 66 2.54 -14.90 -28.06
N GLY A 67 2.08 -15.82 -28.91
CA GLY A 67 0.72 -16.34 -28.85
C GLY A 67 0.41 -17.03 -27.51
N LEU A 68 1.39 -17.72 -26.92
CA LEU A 68 1.26 -18.30 -25.58
C LEU A 68 0.99 -17.20 -24.53
N LEU A 69 1.79 -16.14 -24.52
CA LEU A 69 1.62 -15.03 -23.57
C LEU A 69 0.26 -14.34 -23.72
N GLU A 70 -0.19 -14.07 -24.95
CA GLU A 70 -1.51 -13.48 -25.20
C GLU A 70 -2.63 -14.37 -24.64
N LYS A 71 -2.50 -15.69 -24.82
CA LYS A 71 -3.50 -16.64 -24.35
C LYS A 71 -3.51 -16.78 -22.83
N LEU A 72 -2.35 -16.76 -22.18
CA LEU A 72 -2.25 -16.77 -20.72
C LEU A 72 -2.80 -15.47 -20.11
N ARG A 73 -2.64 -14.33 -20.79
CA ARG A 73 -3.26 -13.06 -20.37
C ARG A 73 -4.79 -13.18 -20.34
N ASP A 74 -5.37 -13.78 -21.38
CA ASP A 74 -6.81 -13.75 -21.63
C ASP A 74 -7.58 -14.97 -21.05
N THR A 75 -6.88 -15.92 -20.41
CA THR A 75 -7.48 -17.16 -19.87
C THR A 75 -7.03 -17.46 -18.43
N GLU A 76 -7.69 -18.42 -17.77
CA GLU A 76 -7.32 -18.90 -16.43
C GLU A 76 -6.21 -19.97 -16.43
N GLU A 77 -5.70 -20.33 -17.62
CA GLU A 77 -4.64 -21.32 -17.76
C GLU A 77 -3.35 -20.84 -17.07
N MET A 78 -2.67 -21.76 -16.40
CA MET A 78 -1.40 -21.50 -15.74
C MET A 78 -0.57 -22.77 -15.65
N PHE A 79 0.73 -22.61 -15.74
CA PHE A 79 1.73 -23.66 -15.54
C PHE A 79 2.21 -23.64 -14.08
N SER A 80 2.51 -24.83 -13.55
CA SER A 80 3.14 -24.99 -12.24
C SER A 80 4.65 -24.75 -12.30
N GLU A 81 5.27 -24.51 -11.15
CA GLU A 81 6.74 -24.37 -11.06
C GLU A 81 7.49 -25.61 -11.57
N GLU A 82 6.91 -26.81 -11.41
CA GLU A 82 7.46 -28.06 -11.94
C GLU A 82 7.46 -28.13 -13.48
N GLU A 83 6.63 -27.31 -14.13
CA GLU A 83 6.51 -27.23 -15.60
C GLU A 83 7.37 -26.15 -16.21
N SER A 84 7.82 -25.17 -15.42
CA SER A 84 8.68 -24.09 -15.89
C SER A 84 9.95 -24.60 -16.61
N PRO A 85 10.66 -25.63 -16.11
CA PRO A 85 11.80 -26.20 -16.84
C PRO A 85 11.40 -26.84 -18.18
N LEU A 86 10.18 -27.38 -18.31
CA LEU A 86 9.70 -27.94 -19.58
C LEU A 86 9.38 -26.83 -20.57
N LEU A 87 8.80 -25.73 -20.10
CA LEU A 87 8.58 -24.54 -20.92
C LEU A 87 9.89 -23.96 -21.42
N GLU A 88 10.93 -23.86 -20.58
CA GLU A 88 12.25 -23.35 -20.98
C GLU A 88 12.89 -24.16 -22.11
N LYS A 89 12.68 -25.49 -22.11
CA LYS A 89 13.14 -26.37 -23.21
C LYS A 89 12.48 -26.04 -24.55
N ILE A 90 11.23 -25.62 -24.54
CA ILE A 90 10.43 -25.32 -25.74
C ILE A 90 10.64 -23.87 -26.17
N PHE A 91 10.68 -22.96 -25.20
CA PHE A 91 10.72 -21.51 -25.36
C PHE A 91 12.02 -20.96 -24.75
N PRO A 92 13.13 -20.95 -25.52
CA PRO A 92 14.42 -20.44 -25.02
C PRO A 92 14.37 -18.94 -24.63
N GLU A 93 13.36 -18.22 -25.12
CA GLU A 93 13.10 -16.82 -24.83
C GLU A 93 12.63 -16.58 -23.39
N LEU A 94 12.09 -17.61 -22.72
CA LEU A 94 11.49 -17.52 -21.37
C LEU A 94 12.43 -16.87 -20.36
N LYS A 95 13.72 -17.22 -20.40
CA LYS A 95 14.73 -16.65 -19.51
C LYS A 95 14.93 -15.16 -19.74
N SER A 96 15.09 -14.75 -21.00
CA SER A 96 15.24 -13.32 -21.33
C SER A 96 13.97 -12.51 -21.09
N PHE A 97 12.79 -13.13 -21.18
CA PHE A 97 11.53 -12.54 -20.74
C PHE A 97 11.54 -12.29 -19.24
N ALA A 98 11.91 -13.28 -18.42
CA ALA A 98 11.99 -13.12 -16.96
C ALA A 98 13.00 -12.04 -16.54
N GLU A 99 14.14 -11.95 -17.22
CA GLU A 99 15.15 -10.90 -17.00
C GLU A 99 14.61 -9.48 -17.25
N LYS A 100 13.71 -9.31 -18.23
CA LYS A 100 13.09 -8.00 -18.52
C LYS A 100 12.12 -7.54 -17.43
N LEU A 101 11.50 -8.46 -16.69
CA LEU A 101 10.54 -8.14 -15.62
C LEU A 101 11.19 -7.43 -14.41
N GLN A 102 12.51 -7.26 -14.40
CA GLN A 102 13.20 -6.37 -13.47
C GLN A 102 12.88 -4.89 -13.73
N ASP A 103 12.46 -4.54 -14.95
CA ASP A 103 11.95 -3.21 -15.30
C ASP A 103 10.45 -3.09 -14.98
N VAL A 104 10.04 -1.94 -14.44
CA VAL A 104 8.66 -1.72 -14.00
C VAL A 104 7.68 -1.68 -15.17
N GLU A 105 8.05 -1.10 -16.32
CA GLU A 105 7.12 -1.02 -17.47
C GLU A 105 6.93 -2.40 -18.10
N GLU A 106 8.01 -3.19 -18.22
CA GLU A 106 7.93 -4.58 -18.67
C GLU A 106 7.07 -5.42 -17.70
N PHE A 107 7.26 -5.26 -16.38
CA PHE A 107 6.44 -5.93 -15.38
C PHE A 107 4.95 -5.56 -15.48
N LEU A 108 4.64 -4.27 -15.57
CA LEU A 108 3.27 -3.76 -15.66
C LEU A 108 2.58 -4.16 -16.96
N SER A 109 3.34 -4.36 -18.04
CA SER A 109 2.81 -4.90 -19.30
C SER A 109 2.48 -6.40 -19.22
N SER A 110 3.07 -7.11 -18.26
CA SER A 110 3.00 -8.57 -18.13
C SER A 110 2.60 -9.04 -16.71
N PRO A 111 1.47 -8.56 -16.13
CA PRO A 111 1.04 -8.94 -14.77
C PRO A 111 0.57 -10.40 -14.65
N PHE A 112 0.68 -11.18 -15.73
CA PHE A 112 0.36 -12.59 -15.80
C PHE A 112 1.61 -13.48 -15.83
N PHE A 113 2.82 -12.93 -15.65
CA PHE A 113 4.08 -13.68 -15.75
C PHE A 113 4.10 -14.95 -14.90
N TRP A 114 3.51 -14.89 -13.70
CA TRP A 114 3.47 -15.99 -12.75
C TRP A 114 2.69 -17.20 -13.27
N LYS A 115 1.80 -17.01 -14.26
CA LYS A 115 1.11 -18.10 -14.95
C LYS A 115 2.05 -18.97 -15.78
N LEU A 116 3.30 -18.55 -16.03
CA LEU A 116 4.34 -19.37 -16.66
C LEU A 116 5.02 -20.33 -15.67
N GLY A 117 4.64 -20.30 -14.39
CA GLY A 117 5.30 -21.07 -13.34
C GLY A 117 6.73 -20.60 -13.05
N ILE A 118 7.13 -19.42 -13.53
CA ILE A 118 8.46 -18.87 -13.26
C ILE A 118 8.52 -18.30 -11.84
N SER A 119 9.63 -18.57 -11.15
CA SER A 119 9.95 -17.90 -9.89
C SER A 119 10.71 -16.61 -10.21
N LEU A 120 10.10 -15.47 -9.88
CA LEU A 120 10.69 -14.15 -10.12
C LEU A 120 11.15 -13.55 -8.80
N LYS A 121 12.45 -13.27 -8.71
CA LYS A 121 13.04 -12.46 -7.66
C LYS A 121 13.49 -11.12 -8.23
N ILE A 122 13.06 -10.02 -7.62
CA ILE A 122 13.52 -8.69 -8.00
C ILE A 122 14.90 -8.44 -7.38
N GLU A 123 15.89 -8.12 -8.22
CA GLU A 123 17.28 -7.97 -7.81
C GLU A 123 17.51 -6.72 -6.96
N ASN A 124 16.79 -5.63 -7.26
CA ASN A 124 16.87 -4.37 -6.52
C ASN A 124 15.46 -3.89 -6.08
N PRO A 125 14.93 -4.43 -4.98
CA PRO A 125 13.58 -4.12 -4.50
C PRO A 125 13.36 -2.66 -4.15
N GLU A 126 14.39 -1.98 -3.62
CA GLU A 126 14.31 -0.55 -3.29
C GLU A 126 14.08 0.29 -4.54
N LYS A 127 14.89 0.06 -5.58
CA LYS A 127 14.77 0.80 -6.84
C LYS A 127 13.47 0.46 -7.58
N PHE A 128 13.11 -0.82 -7.64
CA PHE A 128 11.87 -1.27 -8.26
C PHE A 128 10.63 -0.64 -7.59
N ALA A 129 10.58 -0.64 -6.26
CA ALA A 129 9.50 0.00 -5.51
C ALA A 129 9.46 1.53 -5.71
N GLU A 130 10.63 2.18 -5.80
CA GLU A 130 10.70 3.61 -6.12
C GLU A 130 10.10 3.92 -7.48
N ASP A 131 10.48 3.17 -8.50
CA ASP A 131 9.99 3.36 -9.88
C ASP A 131 8.49 3.05 -9.98
N LEU A 132 8.01 2.02 -9.27
CA LEU A 132 6.60 1.68 -9.18
C LEU A 132 5.76 2.79 -8.50
N VAL A 133 6.28 3.39 -7.42
CA VAL A 133 5.63 4.54 -6.76
C VAL A 133 5.61 5.75 -7.69
N ASN A 134 6.71 6.06 -8.37
CA ASN A 134 6.76 7.16 -9.33
C ASN A 134 5.72 6.97 -10.43
N ARG A 135 5.65 5.76 -11.01
CA ARG A 135 4.68 5.41 -12.05
C ARG A 135 3.23 5.50 -11.55
N PHE A 136 2.95 5.11 -10.32
CA PHE A 136 1.64 5.25 -9.67
C PHE A 136 1.25 6.71 -9.41
N LEU A 137 2.20 7.57 -9.05
CA LEU A 137 1.93 9.00 -8.89
C LEU A 137 1.60 9.69 -10.22
N GLU A 138 2.16 9.19 -11.32
CA GLU A 138 1.85 9.66 -12.68
C GLU A 138 0.50 9.15 -13.18
N ASP A 139 0.19 7.88 -12.97
CA ASP A 139 -1.15 7.34 -13.23
C ASP A 139 -1.67 6.46 -12.06
N PRO A 140 -2.73 6.92 -11.34
CA PRO A 140 -3.21 6.27 -10.13
C PRO A 140 -3.85 4.88 -10.33
N PHE A 141 -3.98 4.40 -11.56
CA PHE A 141 -4.65 3.13 -11.87
C PHE A 141 -3.68 1.95 -12.06
N VAL A 142 -2.37 2.20 -11.93
CA VAL A 142 -1.29 1.18 -12.07
C VAL A 142 -1.51 -0.03 -11.17
N PHE A 143 -1.96 0.17 -9.93
CA PHE A 143 -2.27 -0.92 -9.01
C PHE A 143 -3.65 -1.52 -9.27
N SER A 144 -3.84 -2.10 -10.46
CA SER A 144 -5.00 -2.95 -10.76
C SER A 144 -4.97 -4.23 -9.90
N PHE A 145 -6.06 -4.98 -9.90
CA PHE A 145 -6.11 -6.25 -9.18
C PHE A 145 -5.02 -7.22 -9.68
N GLU A 146 -4.87 -7.31 -11.00
CA GLU A 146 -3.90 -8.19 -11.67
C GLU A 146 -2.46 -7.81 -11.32
N VAL A 147 -2.15 -6.52 -11.29
CA VAL A 147 -0.80 -6.05 -10.94
C VAL A 147 -0.48 -6.35 -9.47
N VAL A 148 -1.43 -6.11 -8.55
CA VAL A 148 -1.23 -6.43 -7.13
C VAL A 148 -1.08 -7.94 -6.92
N GLU A 149 -1.88 -8.75 -7.62
CA GLU A 149 -1.72 -10.19 -7.62
C GLU A 149 -0.34 -10.60 -8.14
N ALA A 150 0.10 -10.04 -9.27
CA ALA A 150 1.41 -10.31 -9.86
C ALA A 150 2.55 -9.99 -8.88
N LEU A 151 2.50 -8.82 -8.24
CA LEU A 151 3.48 -8.41 -7.23
C LEU A 151 3.51 -9.39 -6.06
N SER A 152 2.36 -9.93 -5.66
CA SER A 152 2.28 -10.93 -4.56
C SER A 152 2.91 -12.28 -4.91
N LYS A 153 3.16 -12.54 -6.20
CA LYS A 153 3.84 -13.76 -6.69
C LYS A 153 5.35 -13.61 -6.82
N VAL A 154 5.89 -12.41 -6.59
CA VAL A 154 7.34 -12.18 -6.56
C VAL A 154 7.91 -12.79 -5.28
N GLU A 155 9.04 -13.49 -5.38
CA GLU A 155 9.68 -14.20 -4.25
C GLU A 155 9.94 -13.27 -3.05
N ASN A 156 10.40 -12.05 -3.32
CA ASN A 156 10.68 -11.02 -2.32
C ASN A 156 9.63 -9.90 -2.30
N ALA A 157 8.35 -10.25 -2.52
CA ALA A 157 7.23 -9.31 -2.45
C ALA A 157 7.18 -8.52 -1.12
N GLU A 158 7.46 -9.18 0.01
CA GLU A 158 7.46 -8.53 1.32
C GLU A 158 8.53 -7.42 1.42
N GLU A 159 9.71 -7.64 0.85
CA GLU A 159 10.78 -6.62 0.80
C GLU A 159 10.35 -5.41 -0.03
N ILE A 160 9.71 -5.64 -1.18
CA ILE A 160 9.09 -4.58 -2.00
C ILE A 160 8.05 -3.82 -1.18
N ALA A 161 7.21 -4.52 -0.40
CA ALA A 161 6.18 -3.93 0.45
C ALA A 161 6.76 -2.93 1.46
N TYR A 162 7.85 -3.29 2.13
CA TYR A 162 8.56 -2.41 3.06
C TYR A 162 9.09 -1.14 2.36
N HIS A 163 9.62 -1.28 1.14
CA HIS A 163 10.06 -0.13 0.35
C HIS A 163 8.88 0.74 -0.13
N LEU A 164 7.74 0.16 -0.51
CA LEU A 164 6.52 0.91 -0.83
C LEU A 164 6.06 1.77 0.35
N VAL A 165 6.03 1.20 1.56
CA VAL A 165 5.67 1.94 2.78
C VAL A 165 6.66 3.07 3.07
N ARG A 166 7.96 2.79 2.97
CA ARG A 166 9.00 3.82 3.14
C ARG A 166 8.79 4.98 2.18
N LYS A 167 8.57 4.70 0.89
CA LYS A 167 8.31 5.72 -0.14
C LYS A 167 6.98 6.44 0.08
N ALA A 168 5.93 5.75 0.52
CA ALA A 168 4.65 6.37 0.86
C ALA A 168 4.80 7.45 1.94
N LYS A 169 5.70 7.25 2.90
CA LYS A 169 6.01 8.21 3.99
C LYS A 169 6.87 9.38 3.54
N GLU A 170 7.55 9.27 2.39
CA GLU A 170 8.31 10.36 1.77
C GLU A 170 7.40 11.30 0.95
N ILE A 171 6.18 10.87 0.60
CA ILE A 171 5.20 11.71 -0.11
C ILE A 171 4.82 12.92 0.75
N PRO A 172 4.83 14.15 0.20
CA PRO A 172 4.42 15.33 0.94
C PRO A 172 3.02 15.16 1.54
N LEU A 173 2.93 15.29 2.86
CA LEU A 173 1.70 15.07 3.60
C LEU A 173 0.72 16.24 3.40
N LYS A 174 -0.17 16.08 2.41
CA LYS A 174 -1.24 17.03 2.07
C LYS A 174 -2.54 16.27 1.94
N GLU A 175 -3.68 16.92 2.19
CA GLU A 175 -4.98 16.23 2.13
C GLU A 175 -5.31 15.67 0.73
N GLU A 176 -4.67 16.14 -0.35
CA GLU A 176 -4.78 15.52 -1.68
C GLU A 176 -4.04 14.19 -1.81
N SER A 177 -2.97 13.97 -1.03
CA SER A 177 -2.12 12.78 -1.15
C SER A 177 -2.60 11.60 -0.30
N TYR A 178 -3.59 11.77 0.58
CA TYR A 178 -4.04 10.74 1.52
C TYR A 178 -4.54 9.47 0.85
N SER A 179 -5.28 9.58 -0.26
CA SER A 179 -5.73 8.41 -1.01
C SER A 179 -4.57 7.64 -1.64
N TYR A 180 -3.54 8.35 -2.11
CA TYR A 180 -2.35 7.73 -2.70
C TYR A 180 -1.54 7.00 -1.64
N ILE A 181 -1.28 7.66 -0.50
CA ILE A 181 -0.55 7.06 0.63
C ILE A 181 -1.30 5.82 1.12
N LEU A 182 -2.61 5.93 1.36
CA LEU A 182 -3.41 4.79 1.82
C LEU A 182 -3.39 3.64 0.81
N ARG A 183 -3.47 3.93 -0.49
CA ARG A 183 -3.40 2.90 -1.53
C ARG A 183 -2.06 2.16 -1.51
N LEU A 184 -0.95 2.86 -1.28
CA LEU A 184 0.37 2.21 -1.16
C LEU A 184 0.46 1.31 0.08
N PHE A 185 -0.10 1.72 1.21
CA PHE A 185 -0.20 0.86 2.39
C PHE A 185 -1.08 -0.37 2.15
N GLU A 186 -2.23 -0.22 1.50
CA GLU A 186 -3.10 -1.35 1.13
C GLU A 186 -2.34 -2.36 0.27
N VAL A 187 -1.67 -1.89 -0.79
CA VAL A 187 -0.85 -2.75 -1.65
C VAL A 187 0.24 -3.42 -0.84
N ALA A 188 0.97 -2.68 0.00
CA ALA A 188 2.01 -3.27 0.85
C ALA A 188 1.46 -4.39 1.76
N HIS A 189 0.28 -4.21 2.37
CA HIS A 189 -0.36 -5.26 3.15
C HIS A 189 -0.70 -6.50 2.31
N HIS A 190 -1.16 -6.33 1.07
CA HIS A 190 -1.36 -7.44 0.13
C HIS A 190 -0.08 -8.20 -0.21
N LEU A 191 1.07 -7.52 -0.17
CA LEU A 191 2.39 -8.09 -0.42
C LEU A 191 3.08 -8.68 0.82
N GLY A 192 2.42 -8.67 1.98
CA GLY A 192 2.93 -9.28 3.21
C GLY A 192 3.42 -8.30 4.27
N TYR A 193 3.34 -6.98 4.05
CA TYR A 193 3.63 -6.00 5.11
C TYR A 193 2.63 -6.18 6.26
N SER A 194 3.11 -6.50 7.46
CA SER A 194 2.27 -6.86 8.61
C SER A 194 2.27 -5.84 9.74
N GLU A 195 3.09 -4.80 9.64
CA GLU A 195 3.22 -3.79 10.68
C GLU A 195 2.08 -2.76 10.65
N THR A 196 1.75 -2.23 11.81
CA THR A 196 0.83 -1.09 11.95
C THR A 196 1.62 0.21 11.86
N ASP A 197 1.17 1.16 11.05
CA ASP A 197 1.80 2.49 10.95
C ASP A 197 0.85 3.59 11.43
N GLU A 198 1.33 4.46 12.31
CA GLU A 198 0.54 5.59 12.86
C GLU A 198 0.02 6.50 11.75
N LEU A 199 0.81 6.72 10.68
CA LEU A 199 0.37 7.53 9.55
C LEU A 199 -0.84 6.92 8.84
N GLU A 200 -0.79 5.61 8.60
CA GLU A 200 -1.88 4.88 7.96
C GLU A 200 -3.15 4.95 8.82
N GLU A 201 -3.04 4.73 10.13
CA GLU A 201 -4.16 4.85 11.08
C GLU A 201 -4.77 6.26 11.09
N GLN A 202 -3.92 7.30 11.10
CA GLN A 202 -4.36 8.70 11.06
C GLN A 202 -5.12 8.99 9.77
N ILE A 203 -4.66 8.49 8.63
CA ILE A 203 -5.32 8.67 7.33
C ILE A 203 -6.64 7.88 7.26
N LYS A 204 -6.67 6.63 7.73
CA LYS A 204 -7.91 5.82 7.84
C LYS A 204 -8.95 6.55 8.69
N LYS A 205 -8.54 7.10 9.83
CA LYS A 205 -9.41 7.88 10.72
C LYS A 205 -9.91 9.16 10.05
N TYR A 206 -9.05 9.87 9.32
CA TYR A 206 -9.44 11.04 8.53
C TYR A 206 -10.59 10.71 7.56
N PHE A 207 -10.48 9.62 6.80
CA PHE A 207 -11.54 9.21 5.87
C PHE A 207 -12.83 8.77 6.57
N SER A 208 -12.71 8.04 7.68
CA SER A 208 -13.85 7.66 8.53
C SER A 208 -14.63 8.90 9.02
N ILE A 209 -13.92 9.91 9.52
CA ILE A 209 -14.52 11.19 9.91
C ILE A 209 -15.18 11.87 8.71
N SER A 210 -14.50 11.94 7.56
CA SER A 210 -15.06 12.54 6.33
C SER A 210 -16.40 11.89 5.93
N ALA A 211 -16.49 10.57 6.01
CA ALA A 211 -17.70 9.81 5.72
C ALA A 211 -18.81 10.10 6.73
N LYS A 212 -18.51 10.08 8.04
CA LYS A 212 -19.46 10.43 9.11
C LYS A 212 -20.03 11.84 8.96
N VAL A 213 -19.19 12.81 8.59
CA VAL A 213 -19.61 14.20 8.33
C VAL A 213 -20.57 14.28 7.16
N ASN A 214 -20.30 13.57 6.07
CA ASN A 214 -21.17 13.54 4.90
C ASN A 214 -22.53 12.89 5.20
N ALA A 215 -22.56 11.89 6.09
CA ALA A 215 -23.77 11.18 6.50
C ALA A 215 -24.64 11.95 7.52
N SER A 216 -24.32 13.21 7.85
CA SER A 216 -25.00 14.02 8.89
C SER A 216 -24.95 13.39 10.29
N GLY A 217 -23.83 12.73 10.62
CA GLY A 217 -23.61 12.10 11.93
C GLY A 217 -23.61 13.08 13.11
N ASN A 218 -23.66 12.53 14.33
CA ASN A 218 -23.60 13.29 15.57
C ASN A 218 -22.30 14.11 15.63
N VAL A 219 -22.42 15.44 15.52
CA VAL A 219 -21.27 16.36 15.45
C VAL A 219 -20.40 16.29 16.69
N GLU A 220 -20.95 15.95 17.86
CA GLU A 220 -20.22 15.91 19.12
C GLU A 220 -19.20 14.75 19.16
N GLU A 221 -19.60 13.56 18.73
CA GLU A 221 -18.72 12.37 18.62
C GLU A 221 -17.61 12.59 17.59
N ILE A 222 -17.95 13.22 16.46
CA ILE A 222 -17.00 13.49 15.38
C ILE A 222 -15.91 14.47 15.81
N LEU A 223 -16.23 15.45 16.68
CA LEU A 223 -15.28 16.46 17.12
C LEU A 223 -14.15 15.86 17.97
N ASP A 224 -14.45 14.89 18.83
CA ASP A 224 -13.44 14.22 19.65
C ASP A 224 -12.44 13.43 18.78
N GLU A 225 -12.95 12.69 17.78
CA GLU A 225 -12.11 11.98 16.82
C GLU A 225 -11.28 12.93 15.95
N TYR A 226 -11.89 14.04 15.49
CA TYR A 226 -11.22 15.07 14.70
C TYR A 226 -10.09 15.74 15.49
N GLU A 227 -10.27 16.06 16.77
CA GLU A 227 -9.23 16.68 17.60
C GLU A 227 -8.02 15.77 17.85
N GLN A 228 -8.22 14.45 17.78
CA GLN A 228 -7.14 13.46 17.91
C GLN A 228 -6.27 13.31 16.64
N LEU A 229 -6.72 13.83 15.49
CA LEU A 229 -5.92 13.81 14.27
C LEU A 229 -4.71 14.73 14.39
N THR A 230 -3.52 14.20 14.09
CA THR A 230 -2.23 14.93 14.08
C THR A 230 -1.80 15.38 12.69
N ILE A 231 -2.44 14.84 11.65
CA ILE A 231 -2.22 15.17 10.24
C ILE A 231 -3.02 16.40 9.79
N PRO A 232 -2.66 17.05 8.66
CA PRO A 232 -3.46 18.12 8.06
C PRO A 232 -4.95 17.74 7.91
N LYS A 233 -5.85 18.70 8.19
CA LYS A 233 -7.29 18.43 8.33
C LYS A 233 -8.17 19.64 8.03
N GLU A 234 -7.65 20.55 7.22
CA GLU A 234 -8.28 21.80 6.83
C GLU A 234 -9.57 21.57 6.04
N LYS A 235 -9.59 20.65 5.06
CA LYS A 235 -10.82 20.33 4.30
C LYS A 235 -11.87 19.68 5.20
N LEU A 236 -11.47 18.83 6.15
CA LEU A 236 -12.41 18.30 7.15
C LEU A 236 -13.02 19.41 8.01
N ARG A 237 -12.21 20.38 8.44
CA ARG A 237 -12.67 21.54 9.19
C ARG A 237 -13.71 22.33 8.41
N GLU A 238 -13.48 22.55 7.11
CA GLU A 238 -14.44 23.24 6.23
C GLU A 238 -15.74 22.46 6.07
N LYS A 239 -15.68 21.14 5.87
CA LYS A 239 -16.85 20.26 5.80
C LYS A 239 -17.67 20.31 7.10
N LEU A 240 -17.03 20.22 8.26
CA LEU A 240 -17.66 20.36 9.57
C LEU A 240 -18.34 21.74 9.74
N ALA A 241 -17.68 22.81 9.28
CA ALA A 241 -18.26 24.15 9.28
C ALA A 241 -19.46 24.28 8.33
N ALA A 242 -19.48 23.54 7.21
CA ALA A 242 -20.58 23.53 6.27
C ALA A 242 -21.80 22.74 6.80
N VAL A 243 -21.59 21.59 7.43
CA VAL A 243 -22.67 20.79 8.05
C VAL A 243 -23.33 21.55 9.20
N SER A 244 -22.52 22.18 10.06
CA SER A 244 -23.03 23.08 11.11
C SER A 244 -23.70 24.36 10.58
N LYS A 245 -23.44 24.74 9.32
CA LYS A 245 -24.18 25.79 8.61
C LYS A 245 -25.48 25.28 7.99
N LYS A 246 -25.54 24.04 7.47
CA LYS A 246 -26.76 23.45 6.91
C LYS A 246 -27.79 23.11 7.98
N SER A 247 -27.36 22.74 9.18
CA SER A 247 -28.24 22.64 10.34
C SER A 247 -28.79 24.01 10.84
N LYS A 248 -28.41 25.14 10.21
CA LYS A 248 -28.93 26.49 10.52
C LYS A 248 -30.31 26.81 9.92
N VAL A 249 -30.96 25.91 9.17
CA VAL A 249 -32.28 26.18 8.57
C VAL A 249 -33.45 25.73 9.46
N SER A 250 -33.23 24.97 10.55
CA SER A 250 -34.27 24.76 11.57
C SER A 250 -34.16 25.83 12.66
N GLU A 251 -34.89 26.93 12.47
CA GLU A 251 -34.96 28.09 13.35
C GLU A 251 -35.43 27.77 14.78
N GLU A 252 -34.88 28.51 15.77
CA GLU A 252 -35.59 29.13 16.92
C GLU A 252 -34.69 29.34 18.16
N LYS A 253 -33.58 28.62 18.35
CA LYS A 253 -32.78 28.70 19.61
C LYS A 253 -31.53 29.59 19.53
N ARG A 254 -31.51 30.57 18.63
CA ARG A 254 -30.29 31.28 18.18
C ARG A 254 -29.79 32.42 19.10
N GLY A 255 -30.48 32.78 20.17
CA GLY A 255 -30.09 33.94 21.00
C GLY A 255 -28.88 33.75 21.92
N ARG A 256 -28.45 32.52 22.23
CA ARG A 256 -27.51 32.27 23.35
C ARG A 256 -26.14 31.69 22.96
N TYR A 257 -26.05 30.98 21.84
CA TYR A 257 -24.88 30.13 21.52
C TYR A 257 -23.95 30.69 20.42
N TYR A 258 -24.40 31.68 19.66
CA TYR A 258 -23.62 32.34 18.61
C TYR A 258 -22.30 33.01 19.10
N PRO A 259 -22.25 33.70 20.26
CA PRO A 259 -21.00 34.28 20.75
C PRO A 259 -20.00 33.21 21.24
N PHE A 260 -20.47 32.06 21.72
CA PHE A 260 -19.60 30.97 22.18
C PHE A 260 -18.85 30.31 21.02
N LEU A 261 -19.51 30.15 19.87
CA LEU A 261 -18.95 29.53 18.67
C LEU A 261 -17.86 30.40 18.00
N LEU A 262 -18.03 31.73 18.02
CA LEU A 262 -17.01 32.67 17.52
C LEU A 262 -15.74 32.64 18.39
N VAL A 263 -15.90 32.50 19.71
CA VAL A 263 -14.76 32.37 20.61
C VAL A 263 -14.02 31.05 20.34
N LEU A 264 -14.73 29.93 20.16
CA LEU A 264 -14.16 28.62 19.83
C LEU A 264 -13.33 28.62 18.54
N LEU A 265 -13.81 29.29 17.50
CA LEU A 265 -13.09 29.42 16.21
C LEU A 265 -11.83 30.29 16.31
N ALA A 266 -11.84 31.29 17.19
CA ALA A 266 -10.70 32.17 17.42
C ALA A 266 -9.67 31.58 18.40
N LEU A 267 -10.05 30.58 19.21
CA LEU A 267 -9.20 30.02 20.28
C LEU A 267 -7.78 29.62 19.86
N PRO A 268 -7.56 28.94 18.72
CA PRO A 268 -6.21 28.55 18.29
C PRO A 268 -5.31 29.75 17.99
N PHE A 269 -5.89 30.86 17.52
CA PHE A 269 -5.22 32.10 17.16
C PHE A 269 -5.05 33.06 18.35
N LEU A 270 -5.68 32.77 19.48
CA LEU A 270 -5.58 33.56 20.71
C LEU A 270 -4.35 33.17 21.54
N SER A 271 -3.83 34.13 22.30
CA SER A 271 -2.62 33.94 23.12
C SER A 271 -2.75 32.72 24.04
N ALA A 272 -1.65 32.01 24.29
CA ALA A 272 -1.66 30.81 25.14
C ALA A 272 -2.21 31.10 26.55
N ARG A 273 -2.02 32.32 27.08
CA ARG A 273 -2.63 32.77 28.35
C ARG A 273 -4.16 32.83 28.28
N PHE A 274 -4.69 33.31 27.15
CA PHE A 274 -6.13 33.39 26.92
C PHE A 274 -6.74 32.01 26.74
N ARG A 275 -6.10 31.13 25.96
CA ARG A 275 -6.52 29.73 25.80
C ARG A 275 -6.59 28.98 27.13
N ALA A 276 -5.55 29.06 27.96
CA ALA A 276 -5.54 28.43 29.28
C ALA A 276 -6.68 28.95 30.17
N SER A 277 -6.91 30.26 30.16
CA SER A 277 -7.99 30.88 30.92
C SER A 277 -9.38 30.47 30.42
N PHE A 278 -9.55 30.32 29.10
CA PHE A 278 -10.79 29.87 28.50
C PHE A 278 -11.07 28.40 28.86
N TYR A 279 -10.10 27.50 28.66
CA TYR A 279 -10.22 26.09 29.04
C TYR A 279 -10.54 25.90 30.52
N ARG A 280 -9.98 26.74 31.40
CA ARG A 280 -10.34 26.74 32.83
C ARG A 280 -11.80 27.12 33.05
N ARG A 281 -12.30 28.16 32.36
CA ARG A 281 -13.68 28.65 32.50
C ARG A 281 -14.73 27.64 31.99
N ILE A 282 -14.39 26.84 30.99
CA ILE A 282 -15.30 25.83 30.43
C ILE A 282 -15.14 24.43 31.08
N GLY A 283 -14.39 24.32 32.19
CA GLY A 283 -14.26 23.08 32.96
C GLY A 283 -13.20 22.10 32.44
N MET A 284 -12.50 22.40 31.35
CA MET A 284 -11.41 21.58 30.79
C MET A 284 -10.09 21.81 31.55
N LYS A 285 -10.10 21.57 32.87
CA LYS A 285 -9.03 21.92 33.79
C LYS A 285 -7.69 21.23 33.48
N LYS A 286 -7.71 19.95 33.05
CA LYS A 286 -6.50 19.22 32.65
C LYS A 286 -5.79 19.85 31.44
N ARG A 287 -6.55 20.31 30.43
CA ARG A 287 -5.99 21.02 29.25
C ARG A 287 -5.50 22.44 29.59
N ALA A 288 -6.18 23.12 30.51
CA ALA A 288 -5.67 24.39 31.02
C ALA A 288 -4.32 24.20 31.75
N ALA A 289 -4.15 23.12 32.51
CA ALA A 289 -2.90 22.81 33.22
C ALA A 289 -1.75 22.55 32.25
N SER A 290 -1.97 21.78 31.18
CA SER A 290 -0.94 21.51 30.17
C SER A 290 -0.46 22.78 29.45
N ILE A 291 -1.36 23.74 29.19
CA ILE A 291 -0.97 25.03 28.60
C ILE A 291 -0.20 25.89 29.60
N TYR A 292 -0.59 25.90 30.89
CA TYR A 292 0.17 26.59 31.92
C TYR A 292 1.58 26.00 32.11
N LEU A 293 1.72 24.68 32.02
CA LEU A 293 3.01 24.00 32.06
C LEU A 293 3.90 24.41 30.87
N LYS A 294 3.35 24.45 29.65
CA LYS A 294 4.06 24.96 28.46
C LYS A 294 4.44 26.45 28.58
N LEU A 295 3.63 27.26 29.26
CA LEU A 295 3.95 28.66 29.52
C LEU A 295 5.08 28.82 30.55
N LEU A 296 5.11 27.97 31.58
CA LEU A 296 6.16 27.98 32.60
C LEU A 296 7.51 27.49 32.07
N GLN A 297 7.53 26.58 31.09
CA GLN A 297 8.78 26.23 30.40
C GLN A 297 9.49 27.45 29.79
N LYS A 298 8.72 28.46 29.34
CA LYS A 298 9.26 29.72 28.79
C LYS A 298 9.50 30.80 29.84
N GLN A 299 8.83 30.72 30.99
CA GLN A 299 8.88 31.71 32.06
C GLN A 299 8.91 31.01 33.43
N PRO A 300 10.02 30.31 33.76
CA PRO A 300 10.08 29.42 34.91
C PRO A 300 9.97 30.15 36.26
N GLU A 301 10.29 31.43 36.33
CA GLU A 301 10.23 32.21 37.58
C GLU A 301 8.90 32.96 37.76
N ASN A 302 7.93 32.78 36.86
CA ASN A 302 6.68 33.54 36.92
C ASN A 302 5.75 33.02 38.02
N VAL A 303 5.88 33.59 39.22
CA VAL A 303 5.09 33.27 40.41
C VAL A 303 3.58 33.26 40.14
N LYS A 304 3.08 34.20 39.33
CA LYS A 304 1.64 34.29 38.99
C LYS A 304 1.15 33.12 38.14
N LEU A 305 2.00 32.57 37.27
CA LEU A 305 1.64 31.40 36.46
C LEU A 305 1.73 30.10 37.28
N ARG A 306 2.74 29.97 38.14
CA ARG A 306 2.87 28.83 39.06
C ARG A 306 1.68 28.73 40.01
N LEU A 307 1.26 29.86 40.59
CA LEU A 307 0.09 29.90 41.48
C LEU A 307 -1.20 29.47 40.76
N LYS A 308 -1.35 29.83 39.48
CA LYS A 308 -2.50 29.42 38.67
C LYS A 308 -2.48 27.93 38.37
N LEU A 309 -1.30 27.35 38.14
CA LEU A 309 -1.12 25.92 37.92
C LEU A 309 -1.37 25.12 39.21
N ALA A 310 -0.83 25.56 40.35
CA ALA A 310 -1.01 24.92 41.66
C ALA A 310 -2.49 24.82 42.04
N ARG A 311 -3.24 25.94 41.97
CA ARG A 311 -4.69 25.96 42.23
C ARG A 311 -5.47 25.05 41.28
N LEU A 312 -5.03 24.99 40.02
CA LEU A 312 -5.69 24.16 39.03
C LEU A 312 -5.43 22.66 39.29
N TYR A 313 -4.26 22.30 39.82
CA TYR A 313 -3.95 20.96 40.30
C TYR A 313 -4.79 20.57 41.52
N GLU A 314 -4.97 21.47 42.51
CA GLU A 314 -5.90 21.23 43.63
C GLU A 314 -7.33 20.99 43.14
N GLU A 315 -7.79 21.83 42.20
CA GLU A 315 -9.13 21.75 41.63
C GLU A 315 -9.40 20.47 40.81
N ILE A 316 -8.38 19.71 40.43
CA ILE A 316 -8.49 18.42 39.73
C ILE A 316 -8.06 17.22 40.58
N GLY A 317 -7.82 17.42 41.88
CA GLY A 317 -7.45 16.37 42.84
C GLY A 317 -5.98 15.96 42.81
N MET A 318 -5.12 16.70 42.12
CA MET A 318 -3.67 16.45 42.00
C MET A 318 -2.92 17.20 43.13
N HIS A 319 -3.14 16.76 44.37
CA HIS A 319 -2.65 17.47 45.56
C HIS A 319 -1.12 17.45 45.69
N GLU A 320 -0.45 16.38 45.25
CA GLU A 320 1.01 16.29 45.31
C GLU A 320 1.69 17.28 44.36
N GLU A 321 1.18 17.40 43.13
CA GLU A 321 1.68 18.32 42.13
C GLU A 321 1.38 19.78 42.49
N ALA A 322 0.21 20.03 43.10
CA ALA A 322 -0.09 21.34 43.66
C ALA A 322 0.92 21.73 44.75
N MET A 323 1.23 20.83 45.68
CA MET A 323 2.19 21.08 46.75
C MET A 323 3.58 21.38 46.21
N LYS A 324 4.04 20.62 45.21
CA LYS A 324 5.32 20.87 44.52
C LYS A 324 5.39 22.28 43.94
N GLU A 325 4.34 22.75 43.28
CA GLU A 325 4.30 24.11 42.75
C GLU A 325 4.28 25.18 43.86
N TYR A 326 3.58 24.94 44.98
CA TYR A 326 3.60 25.86 46.14
C TYR A 326 4.97 25.96 46.82
N GLU A 327 5.70 24.85 46.92
CA GLU A 327 7.08 24.86 47.42
C GLU A 327 8.01 25.67 46.52
N ILE A 328 7.86 25.55 45.20
CA ILE A 328 8.62 26.34 44.24
C ILE A 328 8.26 27.82 44.38
N ILE A 329 6.98 28.17 44.53
CA ILE A 329 6.54 29.54 44.76
C ILE A 329 7.17 30.13 46.03
N LYS A 330 7.21 29.37 47.13
CA LYS A 330 7.81 29.80 48.40
C LYS A 330 9.33 30.04 48.29
N LYS A 331 10.01 29.32 47.39
CA LYS A 331 11.44 29.51 47.10
C LYS A 331 11.70 30.72 46.18
N LEU A 332 10.69 31.16 45.42
CA LEU A 332 10.77 32.29 44.49
C LEU A 332 10.20 33.60 45.06
N SER A 333 9.52 33.55 46.20
CA SER A 333 9.09 34.71 47.01
C SER A 333 10.12 35.05 48.07
#